data_AF-A0ABD1WHT3-F1
#
_entry.id   AF-A0ABD1WHT3-F1
#
_cell.length_a   1.000
_cell.length_b   1.000
_cell.length_c   1.000
_cell.angle_alpha   90.00
_cell.angle_beta   90.00
_cell.angle_gamma   90.00
#
_symmetry.space_group_name_H-M   'P 1'
#
loop_
_entity.id
_entity.type
_entity.pdbx_description
1 polymer ?
#
loop_
_entity_poly.entity_id
_entity_poly.type
_entity_poly.pdbx_seq_one_letter_code
_entity_poly.pdbx_strand_id
1 'polypeptide(L)'
;MQDYTLEKVGTSTKVWMKVNNRDSLRTNKQEAQAHSKDISTFCGRLLEESEDEFSLLIKKGSVKVGKVGKVLCQDLGRYCKQTSDYEKAGDDNEEYRNTEL
;
A
#
# COMPACT_ATOMS: atom_id res chain seq x y z
N MET A 1 -12.94 -0.79 -3.48
CA MET A 1 -11.61 -0.81 -2.83
C MET A 1 -11.81 -1.14 -1.36
N GLN A 2 -10.85 -1.77 -0.70
CA GLN A 2 -10.94 -2.05 0.73
C GLN A 2 -10.82 -0.73 1.51
N ASP A 3 -11.53 -0.59 2.64
CA ASP A 3 -11.50 0.63 3.44
C ASP A 3 -10.17 0.74 4.22
N TYR A 4 -9.60 1.94 4.26
CA TYR A 4 -8.38 2.28 5.01
C TYR A 4 -8.66 3.49 5.89
N THR A 5 -8.05 3.54 7.08
CA THR A 5 -8.19 4.68 7.99
C THR A 5 -6.89 4.93 8.76
N LEU A 6 -6.83 6.08 9.45
CA LEU A 6 -5.70 6.42 10.33
C LEU A 6 -6.06 6.09 11.78
N GLU A 7 -5.28 5.20 12.39
CA GLU A 7 -5.33 4.98 13.83
C GLU A 7 -4.31 5.87 14.52
N LYS A 8 -4.72 6.52 15.62
CA LYS A 8 -3.78 7.17 16.53
C LYS A 8 -3.17 6.13 17.44
N VAL A 9 -1.87 5.91 17.30
CA VAL A 9 -1.08 5.06 18.20
C VAL A 9 -0.29 6.00 19.12
N GLY A 10 -0.67 6.05 20.40
CA GLY A 10 -0.07 6.97 21.38
C GLY A 10 -0.50 8.43 21.20
N THR A 11 0.38 9.37 21.58
CA THR A 11 0.03 10.81 21.65
C THR A 11 0.19 11.56 20.33
N SER A 12 0.97 11.07 19.36
CA SER A 12 1.25 11.80 18.11
C SER A 12 1.36 10.95 16.84
N THR A 13 1.54 9.64 16.94
CA THR A 13 1.76 8.79 15.76
C THR A 13 0.44 8.38 15.14
N LYS A 14 0.31 8.58 13.82
CA LYS A 14 -0.81 8.07 13.04
C LYS A 14 -0.30 6.95 12.14
N VAL A 15 -0.98 5.82 12.17
CA VAL A 15 -0.64 4.65 11.34
C VAL A 15 -1.82 4.33 10.44
N TRP A 16 -1.54 4.04 9.18
CA TRP A 16 -2.54 3.54 8.25
C TRP A 16 -2.93 2.11 8.64
N MET A 17 -4.20 1.90 8.93
CA MET A 17 -4.75 0.59 9.24
C MET A 17 -5.75 0.18 8.15
N LYS A 18 -5.67 -1.08 7.74
CA LYS A 18 -6.65 -1.69 6.86
C LYS A 18 -7.90 -2.04 7.66
N VAL A 19 -9.07 -1.65 7.16
CA VAL A 19 -10.34 -1.93 7.82
C VAL A 19 -10.85 -3.31 7.38
N ASN A 20 -10.69 -4.31 8.24
CA ASN A 20 -11.18 -5.68 7.97
C ASN A 20 -12.68 -5.84 8.29
N ASN A 21 -13.18 -5.13 9.30
CA ASN A 21 -14.59 -5.10 9.65
C ASN A 21 -14.99 -3.67 9.99
N ARG A 22 -15.91 -3.12 9.18
CA ARG A 22 -16.38 -1.74 9.27
C ARG A 22 -17.21 -1.49 10.53
N ASP A 23 -17.85 -2.52 11.07
CA ASP A 23 -18.68 -2.39 12.27
C ASP A 23 -17.90 -2.45 13.56
N SER A 24 -16.70 -3.03 13.54
CA SER A 24 -15.78 -3.04 14.68
C SER A 24 -14.83 -1.85 14.72
N LEU A 25 -14.99 -0.86 13.82
CA LEU A 25 -14.13 0.32 13.81
C LEU A 25 -14.31 1.16 15.08
N ARG A 26 -13.21 1.34 15.82
CA ARG A 26 -13.14 2.26 16.96
C ARG A 26 -13.04 3.72 16.54
N THR A 27 -12.61 3.99 15.31
CA THR A 27 -12.47 5.32 14.72
C THR A 27 -13.76 5.75 13.99
N ASN A 28 -13.86 7.04 13.64
CA ASN A 28 -15.04 7.58 12.98
C ASN A 28 -15.24 6.93 11.59
N LYS A 29 -16.37 6.25 11.39
CA LYS A 29 -16.71 5.55 10.13
C LYS A 29 -16.73 6.47 8.90
N GLN A 30 -17.18 7.72 9.06
CA GLN A 30 -17.19 8.70 7.95
C GLN A 30 -15.77 9.15 7.58
N GLU A 31 -14.91 9.33 8.58
CA GLU A 31 -13.51 9.67 8.37
C GLU A 31 -12.76 8.52 7.67
N ALA A 32 -12.97 7.28 8.11
CA ALA A 32 -12.42 6.10 7.43
C ALA A 32 -12.85 6.03 5.96
N GLN A 33 -14.11 6.33 5.66
CA GLN A 33 -14.61 6.35 4.29
C GLN A 33 -13.98 7.48 3.46
N ALA A 34 -13.79 8.66 4.04
CA ALA A 34 -13.13 9.78 3.36
C ALA A 34 -11.67 9.41 3.01
N HIS A 35 -10.92 8.88 3.97
CA HIS A 35 -9.54 8.43 3.74
C HIS A 35 -9.43 7.33 2.69
N SER A 36 -10.33 6.34 2.74
CA SER A 36 -10.43 5.27 1.73
C SER A 36 -10.63 5.85 0.32
N LYS A 37 -11.50 6.85 0.19
CA LYS A 37 -11.75 7.54 -1.08
C LYS A 37 -10.54 8.36 -1.53
N ASP A 38 -9.86 9.04 -0.61
CA ASP A 38 -8.69 9.84 -0.93
C ASP A 38 -7.53 8.96 -1.40
N ILE A 39 -7.26 7.84 -0.72
CA ILE A 39 -6.29 6.82 -1.15
C ILE A 39 -6.66 6.28 -2.51
N SER A 40 -7.94 5.92 -2.71
CA SER A 40 -8.41 5.38 -3.99
C SER A 40 -8.18 6.34 -5.15
N THR A 41 -8.50 7.61 -4.93
CA THR A 41 -8.34 8.69 -5.91
C THR A 41 -6.87 8.93 -6.21
N PHE A 42 -6.03 8.95 -5.17
CA PHE A 42 -4.59 9.09 -5.33
C PHE A 42 -3.98 7.94 -6.12
N CYS A 43 -4.30 6.68 -5.79
CA CYS A 43 -3.81 5.52 -6.53
C CYS A 43 -4.25 5.54 -8.00
N GLY A 44 -5.50 5.95 -8.27
CA GLY A 44 -6.00 6.12 -9.64
C GLY A 44 -5.16 7.13 -10.43
N ARG A 45 -4.98 8.34 -9.89
CA ARG A 45 -4.16 9.39 -10.52
C ARG A 45 -2.72 8.97 -10.69
N LEU A 46 -2.12 8.35 -9.68
CA LEU A 46 -0.75 7.88 -9.74
C LEU A 46 -0.55 6.91 -10.92
N LEU A 47 -1.47 5.97 -11.09
CA LEU A 47 -1.39 5.02 -12.19
C LEU A 47 -1.64 5.68 -13.54
N GLU A 48 -2.62 6.59 -13.64
CA GLU A 48 -2.90 7.34 -14.87
C GLU A 48 -1.71 8.22 -15.30
N GLU A 49 -1.10 8.94 -14.35
CA GLU A 49 0.05 9.82 -14.61
C GLU A 49 1.33 9.04 -14.93
N SER A 50 1.48 7.82 -14.40
CA SER A 50 2.71 7.02 -14.56
C SER A 50 2.58 5.84 -15.53
N GLU A 51 1.42 5.63 -16.16
CA GLU A 51 1.11 4.43 -16.96
C GLU A 51 2.16 4.17 -18.05
N ASP A 52 2.45 5.19 -18.85
CA ASP A 52 3.37 5.10 -19.99
C ASP A 52 4.79 4.76 -19.54
N GLU A 53 5.32 5.51 -18.57
CA GLU A 53 6.67 5.32 -18.05
C GLU A 53 6.81 3.97 -17.31
N PHE A 54 5.83 3.62 -16.50
CA PHE A 54 5.80 2.34 -15.79
C PHE A 54 5.76 1.16 -16.77
N SER A 55 4.95 1.26 -17.83
CA SER A 55 4.88 0.26 -18.89
C SER A 55 6.21 0.10 -19.63
N LEU A 56 6.94 1.19 -19.87
CA LEU A 56 8.28 1.13 -20.46
C LEU A 56 9.29 0.43 -19.53
N LEU A 57 9.22 0.69 -18.22
CA LEU A 57 10.09 0.00 -17.25
C LEU A 57 9.79 -1.49 -17.17
N ILE A 58 8.52 -1.90 -17.27
CA ILE A 58 8.14 -3.32 -17.34
C ILE A 58 8.71 -3.96 -18.59
N LYS A 59 8.50 -3.34 -19.76
CA LYS A 59 9.01 -3.85 -21.06
C LYS A 59 10.53 -3.98 -21.09
N LYS A 60 11.25 -3.08 -20.41
CA LYS A 60 12.72 -3.14 -20.27
C LYS A 60 13.19 -4.19 -19.25
N GLY A 61 12.29 -4.82 -18.50
CA GLY A 61 12.64 -5.75 -17.42
C GLY A 61 13.21 -5.06 -16.17
N SER A 62 12.99 -3.75 -16.03
CA SER A 62 13.48 -2.97 -14.88
C SER A 62 12.61 -3.13 -13.63
N VAL A 63 11.41 -3.71 -13.76
CA VAL A 63 10.49 -3.96 -12.65
C VAL A 63 10.58 -5.43 -12.21
N LYS A 64 11.11 -5.67 -11.01
CA LYS A 64 11.13 -7.01 -10.39
C LYS A 64 9.80 -7.32 -9.71
N VAL A 65 9.41 -8.61 -9.68
CA VAL A 65 8.27 -9.08 -8.90
C VAL A 65 8.41 -8.62 -7.45
N GLY A 66 7.32 -8.09 -6.89
CA GLY A 66 7.30 -7.54 -5.51
C GLY A 66 7.94 -6.15 -5.34
N LYS A 67 8.54 -5.55 -6.38
CA LYS A 67 9.16 -4.21 -6.30
C LYS A 67 8.33 -3.10 -6.96
N VAL A 68 7.07 -3.38 -7.34
CA VAL A 68 6.15 -2.39 -7.93
C VAL A 68 5.98 -1.15 -7.05
N GLY A 69 5.82 -1.33 -5.74
CA GLY A 69 5.68 -0.21 -4.81
C GLY A 69 6.91 0.70 -4.74
N LYS A 70 8.12 0.13 -4.91
CA LYS A 70 9.36 0.91 -4.99
C LYS A 70 9.36 1.81 -6.23
N VAL A 71 9.05 1.23 -7.39
CA VAL A 71 9.05 1.96 -8.66
C VAL A 71 8.01 3.08 -8.65
N LEU A 72 6.77 2.78 -8.25
CA LEU A 72 5.70 3.78 -8.23
C LEU A 72 5.93 4.86 -7.17
N CYS A 73 6.40 4.52 -5.97
CA CYS A 73 6.55 5.51 -4.90
C CYS A 73 7.85 6.30 -4.95
N GLN A 74 8.97 5.68 -5.34
CA GLN A 74 10.29 6.30 -5.34
C GLN A 74 10.70 6.76 -6.74
N ASP A 75 10.75 5.84 -7.69
CA ASP A 75 11.40 6.09 -8.99
C ASP A 75 10.56 7.02 -9.89
N LEU A 76 9.25 6.75 -9.98
CA LEU A 76 8.31 7.54 -10.79
C LEU A 76 7.65 8.65 -9.97
N GLY A 77 6.99 8.30 -8.86
CA GLY A 77 6.17 9.24 -8.11
C GLY A 77 6.91 10.18 -7.15
N ARG A 78 8.14 9.84 -6.73
CA ARG A 78 8.95 10.62 -5.76
C ARG A 78 8.24 10.96 -4.43
N TYR A 79 7.18 10.23 -4.09
CA TYR A 79 6.42 10.39 -2.84
C TYR A 79 7.15 9.79 -1.64
N CYS A 80 7.95 8.77 -1.88
CA CYS A 80 8.77 8.12 -0.86
C CYS A 80 10.20 8.68 -0.91
N LYS A 81 10.75 9.01 0.26
CA LYS A 81 12.21 9.22 0.39
C LYS A 81 12.93 7.92 0.03
N GLN A 82 14.09 8.03 -0.61
CA GLN A 82 14.99 6.88 -0.74
C GLN A 82 15.41 6.46 0.67
N THR A 83 14.79 5.41 1.17
CA THR A 83 15.26 4.71 2.35
C THR A 83 16.55 4.01 1.93
N SER A 84 17.69 4.43 2.48
CA SER A 84 18.91 3.63 2.46
C SER A 84 18.57 2.25 3.05
N ASP A 85 18.53 1.23 2.19
CA ASP A 85 18.41 -0.20 2.48
C ASP A 85 17.74 -0.56 3.82
N TYR A 86 16.41 -0.48 3.86
CA TYR A 86 15.63 -1.30 4.79
C TYR A 86 15.19 -2.59 4.06
N GLU A 87 16.17 -3.39 3.63
CA GLU A 87 15.96 -4.83 3.47
C GLU A 87 16.06 -5.47 4.85
N LYS A 88 14.91 -5.57 5.54
CA LYS A 88 14.63 -6.56 6.60
C LYS A 88 13.21 -6.39 7.11
N ALA A 89 12.28 -7.11 6.49
CA ALA A 89 11.13 -7.76 7.14
C ALA A 89 10.28 -8.44 6.06
N GLY A 90 10.46 -9.74 5.91
CA GLY A 90 9.68 -10.58 5.00
C GLY A 90 10.39 -11.89 4.68
N ASP A 91 10.99 -12.50 5.69
CA ASP A 91 11.45 -13.89 5.66
C ASP A 91 10.22 -14.78 5.91
N ASP A 92 9.78 -15.44 4.84
CA ASP A 92 9.15 -16.75 4.74
C ASP A 92 8.43 -17.33 5.98
N ASN A 93 7.08 -17.32 5.96
CA ASN A 93 6.31 -18.55 6.23
C ASN A 93 4.85 -18.40 5.74
N GLU A 94 4.57 -18.89 4.53
CA GLU A 94 3.21 -19.26 4.14
C GLU A 94 3.23 -20.72 3.64
N GLU A 95 3.39 -21.66 4.58
CA GLU A 95 3.08 -23.07 4.35
C GLU A 95 1.56 -23.28 4.36
N TYR A 96 0.93 -23.22 3.18
CA TYR A 96 -0.39 -23.83 2.96
C TYR A 96 -0.20 -25.29 2.54
N ARG A 97 -0.67 -26.23 3.36
CA ARG A 97 -1.28 -27.47 2.87
C ARG A 97 -2.41 -27.93 3.79
N ASN A 98 -3.62 -27.95 3.21
CA ASN A 98 -4.81 -28.69 3.67
C ASN A 98 -4.45 -30.17 3.98
N THR A 99 -5.16 -30.96 4.80
CA THR A 99 -6.52 -31.49 4.60
C THR A 99 -6.92 -32.37 5.80
N GLU A 100 -8.21 -32.32 6.16
CA GLU A 100 -9.11 -33.42 6.60
C GLU A 100 -8.96 -34.23 7.92
N LEU A 101 -10.15 -34.34 8.56
CA LEU A 101 -10.67 -35.23 9.62
C LEU A 101 -10.37 -34.90 11.09
#